data_AF-A0A2A5C5L3-F1
#
_entry.id   AF-A0A2A5C5L3-F1
#
_cell.length_a   1.000
_cell.length_b   1.000
_cell.length_c   1.000
_cell.angle_alpha   90.00
_cell.angle_beta   90.00
_cell.angle_gamma   90.00
#
_symmetry.space_group_name_H-M   'P 1'
#
loop_
_entity.id
_entity.type
_entity.pdbx_description
1 polymer ?
#
loop_
_entity_poly.entity_id
_entity_poly.type
_entity_poly.pdbx_seq_one_letter_code
_entity_poly.pdbx_strand_id
1 'polypeptide(L)'
;MLQKINLEKILFLDIETVAQSSDFSQLNDDIKAHWERKANFIAKDDETPESLYERAGIYAEFGKIVCISVGFINIENGIKSLRLKSYYNDNEQKLLTDFFELLNNHYNNRDSLLCAHNGKEFDFPYIGRRALINGINIPEILDLAGKKPWEVAHLDTLQLWKFGDYKHYTSLSLLTSIFNIPTPKDDIDGSMVNQVYWKDKDFSVTSLTPPLGSGPYKISTFNQGKDITYQRVDDYWAMTLPVRKGHFNFNQIRFDYYRDPNVALEAFKSKKFDFIEENSSKRWATQYEVATLKRNNIVKTTIAHENPAGMQAFAMNTRRELFIDSKVRQALGLVFDFEWTNKNLFFGAYTRSNSYFSNSELASSGLPTQTELELLTPFRDDLPPELFTTPYPISKTKGDGRNRLNLRSAIKLLKQAGWSVQDGRLKNKDGKAFEFEILIYSKDFERVTSPYVKNLEKLGILATIRVVDASQYIERRREFDFDMIIQTFGQSSSPGNEQRDFWYSGYANHRGSRNLIGIKDPVVDSLIDKVIGANTRKELINACRALDRVLLWGHYVVPQWHISSYRVAYQDFFQRPEQSPKYNLGFDTWWITPPPAK
;
A
#
# COMPACT_ATOMS: atom_id res chain seq x y z
N MET A 1 -23.91 -47.22 -31.21
CA MET A 1 -22.67 -47.17 -30.41
C MET A 1 -22.87 -46.33 -29.16
N LEU A 2 -23.21 -45.05 -29.27
CA LEU A 2 -23.40 -44.13 -28.12
C LEU A 2 -24.50 -44.55 -27.12
N GLN A 3 -25.59 -45.16 -27.59
CA GLN A 3 -26.68 -45.65 -26.73
C GLN A 3 -26.28 -46.78 -25.75
N LYS A 4 -25.10 -47.40 -25.96
CA LYS A 4 -24.57 -48.46 -25.10
C LYS A 4 -23.51 -47.96 -24.13
N ILE A 5 -23.16 -46.67 -24.16
CA ILE A 5 -22.13 -46.09 -23.30
C ILE A 5 -22.77 -45.63 -21.99
N ASN A 6 -22.20 -46.06 -20.86
CA ASN A 6 -22.62 -45.57 -19.56
C ASN A 6 -22.05 -44.16 -19.34
N LEU A 7 -22.93 -43.15 -19.30
CA LEU A 7 -22.56 -41.75 -19.11
C LEU A 7 -21.87 -41.48 -17.77
N GLU A 8 -22.13 -42.28 -16.73
CA GLU A 8 -21.50 -42.15 -15.42
C GLU A 8 -20.04 -42.62 -15.40
N LYS A 9 -19.59 -43.27 -16.47
CA LYS A 9 -18.21 -43.74 -16.64
C LYS A 9 -17.37 -42.82 -17.51
N ILE A 10 -17.94 -41.72 -18.01
CA ILE A 10 -17.25 -40.75 -18.86
C ILE A 10 -16.76 -39.57 -18.01
N LEU A 11 -15.46 -39.30 -18.08
CA LEU A 11 -14.87 -38.04 -17.65
C LEU A 11 -14.73 -37.13 -18.88
N PHE A 12 -15.55 -36.08 -18.93
CA PHE A 12 -15.39 -35.01 -19.90
C PHE A 12 -14.25 -34.10 -19.43
N LEU A 13 -13.36 -33.68 -20.32
CA LEU A 13 -12.28 -32.76 -19.96
C LEU A 13 -11.95 -31.78 -21.08
N ASP A 14 -11.33 -30.68 -20.66
CA ASP A 14 -10.79 -29.62 -21.50
C ASP A 14 -9.58 -29.00 -20.80
N ILE A 15 -8.55 -28.62 -21.56
CA ILE A 15 -7.31 -28.05 -21.01
C ILE A 15 -7.04 -26.64 -21.52
N GLU A 16 -6.51 -25.80 -20.63
CA GLU A 16 -6.02 -24.48 -20.98
C GLU A 16 -4.49 -24.45 -20.94
N THR A 17 -3.90 -23.97 -22.02
CA THR A 17 -2.45 -23.99 -22.25
C THR A 17 -1.92 -22.61 -22.58
N VAL A 18 -0.71 -22.32 -22.11
CA VAL A 18 -0.03 -21.03 -22.30
C VAL A 18 1.42 -21.26 -22.65
N ALA A 19 2.10 -20.24 -23.20
CA ALA A 19 3.55 -20.29 -23.39
C ALA A 19 4.27 -20.47 -22.03
N GLN A 20 5.45 -21.09 -22.03
CA GLN A 20 6.21 -21.35 -20.79
C GLN A 20 6.60 -20.07 -20.04
N SER A 21 6.85 -18.98 -20.77
CA SER A 21 7.15 -17.64 -20.25
C SER A 21 6.20 -16.60 -20.84
N SER A 22 6.15 -15.42 -20.23
CA SER A 22 5.31 -14.32 -20.72
C SER A 22 5.83 -13.69 -22.02
N ASP A 23 7.13 -13.81 -22.27
CA ASP A 23 7.80 -13.20 -23.42
C ASP A 23 8.92 -14.09 -23.98
N PHE A 24 9.19 -13.96 -25.28
CA PHE A 24 10.21 -14.72 -26.00
C PHE A 24 11.63 -14.44 -25.46
N SER A 25 11.88 -13.21 -25.00
CA SER A 25 13.17 -12.82 -24.40
C SER A 25 13.49 -13.54 -23.09
N GLN A 26 12.50 -14.10 -22.41
CA GLN A 26 12.66 -14.81 -21.15
C GLN A 26 12.98 -16.30 -21.32
N LEU A 27 12.93 -16.82 -22.55
CA LEU A 27 13.40 -18.17 -22.83
C LEU A 27 14.91 -18.26 -22.64
N ASN A 28 15.36 -19.40 -22.11
CA ASN A 28 16.79 -19.72 -22.16
C ASN A 28 17.24 -19.94 -23.61
N ASP A 29 18.54 -19.78 -23.88
CA ASP A 29 19.09 -19.79 -25.23
C ASP A 29 18.81 -21.10 -26.00
N ASP A 30 18.80 -22.24 -25.29
CA ASP A 30 18.54 -23.55 -25.89
C ASP A 30 17.10 -23.67 -26.38
N ILE A 31 16.12 -23.39 -25.51
CA ILE A 31 14.69 -23.45 -25.84
C ILE A 31 14.34 -22.38 -26.87
N LYS A 32 14.98 -21.21 -26.80
CA LYS A 32 14.84 -20.13 -27.78
C LYS A 32 15.23 -20.59 -29.18
N ALA A 33 16.39 -21.23 -29.34
CA ALA A 33 16.83 -21.77 -30.63
C ALA A 33 15.90 -22.88 -31.17
N HIS A 34 15.33 -23.71 -30.29
CA HIS A 34 14.33 -24.69 -30.68
C HIS A 34 13.01 -24.06 -31.11
N TRP A 35 12.56 -23.01 -30.42
CA TRP A 35 11.38 -22.26 -30.81
C TRP A 35 11.58 -21.56 -32.14
N GLU A 36 12.71 -20.91 -32.38
CA GLU A 36 13.02 -20.24 -33.65
C GLU A 36 12.91 -21.18 -34.85
N ARG A 37 13.49 -22.39 -34.75
CA ARG A 37 13.37 -23.40 -35.82
C ARG A 37 11.92 -23.81 -36.05
N LYS A 38 11.14 -23.98 -34.98
CA LYS A 38 9.72 -24.33 -35.06
C LYS A 38 8.89 -23.20 -35.65
N ALA A 39 9.10 -21.98 -35.20
CA ALA A 39 8.42 -20.77 -35.63
C ALA A 39 8.64 -20.52 -37.13
N ASN A 40 9.89 -20.65 -37.60
CA ASN A 40 10.22 -20.51 -39.03
C ASN A 40 9.48 -21.52 -39.93
N PHE A 41 9.11 -22.69 -39.40
CA PHE A 41 8.35 -23.69 -40.17
C PHE A 41 6.85 -23.37 -40.23
N ILE A 42 6.32 -22.63 -39.26
CA ILE A 42 4.88 -22.32 -39.14
C ILE A 42 4.53 -20.88 -39.49
N ALA A 43 5.55 -20.03 -39.67
CA ALA A 43 5.41 -18.63 -40.02
C ALA A 43 4.73 -18.46 -41.38
N LYS A 44 3.87 -17.45 -41.47
CA LYS A 44 3.30 -16.96 -42.73
C LYS A 44 3.80 -15.53 -42.93
N ASP A 45 4.09 -15.16 -44.18
CA ASP A 45 4.49 -13.80 -44.57
C ASP A 45 5.63 -13.22 -43.70
N ASP A 46 5.46 -12.02 -43.14
CA ASP A 46 6.44 -11.23 -42.35
C ASP A 46 6.47 -11.57 -40.84
N GLU A 47 5.90 -12.71 -40.41
CA GLU A 47 5.88 -13.11 -38.99
C GLU A 47 7.29 -13.49 -38.48
N THR A 48 7.66 -13.00 -37.30
CA THR A 48 8.93 -13.34 -36.64
C THR A 48 8.74 -14.43 -35.58
N PRO A 49 9.80 -15.15 -35.19
CA PRO A 49 9.72 -16.09 -34.06
C PRO A 49 9.18 -15.48 -32.78
N GLU A 50 9.49 -14.21 -32.54
CA GLU A 50 9.03 -13.44 -31.39
C GLU A 50 7.54 -13.09 -31.49
N SER A 51 7.08 -12.61 -32.66
CA SER A 51 5.65 -12.31 -32.85
C SER A 51 4.76 -13.56 -32.80
N LEU A 52 5.33 -14.72 -33.11
CA LEU A 52 4.63 -16.00 -33.06
C LEU A 52 4.62 -16.64 -31.67
N TYR A 53 5.42 -16.15 -30.72
CA TYR A 53 5.60 -16.82 -29.43
C TYR A 53 4.32 -16.92 -28.61
N GLU A 54 3.35 -16.02 -28.82
CA GLU A 54 2.03 -16.13 -28.20
C GLU A 54 1.29 -17.44 -28.56
N ARG A 55 1.63 -18.06 -29.70
CA ARG A 55 1.08 -19.35 -30.14
C ARG A 55 1.84 -20.55 -29.58
N ALA A 56 2.91 -20.34 -28.81
CA ALA A 56 3.72 -21.42 -28.25
C ALA A 56 2.94 -22.34 -27.31
N GLY A 57 1.89 -21.84 -26.67
CA GLY A 57 0.99 -22.61 -25.80
C GLY A 57 0.36 -23.83 -26.47
N ILE A 58 0.21 -23.83 -27.80
CA ILE A 58 -0.37 -24.97 -28.54
C ILE A 58 0.62 -26.15 -28.65
N TYR A 59 1.91 -25.92 -28.39
CA TYR A 59 2.96 -26.94 -28.51
C TYR A 59 3.45 -27.37 -27.13
N ALA A 60 3.25 -28.63 -26.77
CA ALA A 60 3.58 -29.15 -25.45
C ALA A 60 5.04 -28.96 -25.04
N GLU A 61 5.95 -28.88 -26.01
CA GLU A 61 7.38 -28.65 -25.80
C GLU A 61 7.69 -27.21 -25.37
N PHE A 62 6.85 -26.25 -25.75
CA PHE A 62 7.06 -24.80 -25.55
C PHE A 62 5.98 -24.13 -24.69
N GLY A 63 4.91 -24.85 -24.38
CA GLY A 63 3.84 -24.40 -23.51
C GLY A 63 3.83 -25.13 -22.17
N LYS A 64 2.83 -24.80 -21.35
CA LYS A 64 2.47 -25.46 -20.09
C LYS A 64 0.96 -25.45 -19.90
N ILE A 65 0.44 -26.41 -19.15
CA ILE A 65 -0.97 -26.48 -18.74
C ILE A 65 -1.16 -25.62 -17.50
N VAL A 66 -2.17 -24.74 -17.52
CA VAL A 66 -2.51 -23.86 -16.39
C VAL A 66 -3.87 -24.19 -15.78
N CYS A 67 -4.73 -24.88 -16.53
CA CYS A 67 -6.02 -25.37 -16.06
C CYS A 67 -6.40 -26.68 -16.75
N ILE A 68 -6.98 -27.61 -16.01
CA ILE A 68 -7.69 -28.78 -16.54
C ILE A 68 -9.08 -28.76 -15.92
N SER A 69 -10.11 -28.55 -16.72
CA SER A 69 -11.50 -28.62 -16.29
C SER A 69 -12.07 -29.98 -16.62
N VAL A 70 -12.76 -30.59 -15.66
CA VAL A 70 -13.40 -31.90 -15.83
C VAL A 70 -14.87 -31.85 -15.46
N GLY A 71 -15.67 -32.64 -16.17
CA GLY A 71 -17.08 -32.84 -15.95
C GLY A 71 -17.42 -34.33 -15.86
N PHE A 72 -18.29 -34.70 -14.94
CA PHE A 72 -18.83 -36.06 -14.88
C PHE A 72 -20.32 -36.04 -14.56
N ILE A 73 -21.04 -37.04 -15.07
CA ILE A 73 -22.49 -37.13 -14.93
C ILE A 73 -22.81 -38.12 -13.82
N ASN A 74 -23.69 -37.72 -12.90
CA ASN A 74 -24.24 -38.60 -11.86
C ASN A 74 -25.75 -38.78 -12.10
N ILE A 75 -26.24 -40.01 -12.06
CA ILE A 75 -27.64 -40.34 -12.31
C ILE A 75 -28.28 -40.90 -11.04
N GLU A 76 -29.04 -40.06 -10.33
CA GLU A 76 -29.76 -40.44 -9.12
C GLU A 76 -31.27 -40.39 -9.39
N ASN A 77 -31.98 -41.48 -9.12
CA ASN A 77 -33.44 -41.58 -9.32
C ASN A 77 -33.92 -41.19 -10.74
N GLY A 78 -33.09 -41.44 -11.75
CA GLY A 78 -33.38 -41.07 -13.15
C GLY A 78 -33.10 -39.61 -13.51
N ILE A 79 -32.66 -38.79 -12.57
CA ILE A 79 -32.26 -37.39 -12.79
C ILE A 79 -30.75 -37.34 -13.07
N LYS A 80 -30.38 -36.74 -14.21
CA LYS A 80 -28.98 -36.53 -14.58
C LYS A 80 -28.48 -35.21 -14.01
N SER A 81 -27.36 -35.24 -13.30
CA SER A 81 -26.66 -34.06 -12.82
C SER A 81 -25.24 -34.01 -13.36
N LEU A 82 -24.80 -32.84 -13.84
CA LEU A 82 -23.42 -32.60 -14.26
C LEU A 82 -22.66 -31.97 -13.09
N ARG A 83 -21.54 -32.57 -12.70
CA ARG A 83 -20.61 -31.99 -11.73
C ARG A 83 -19.35 -31.55 -12.43
N LEU A 84 -18.90 -30.33 -12.13
CA LEU A 84 -17.70 -29.74 -12.69
C LEU A 84 -16.62 -29.58 -11.60
N LYS A 85 -15.37 -29.79 -11.99
CA LYS A 85 -14.20 -29.49 -11.16
C LYS A 85 -13.06 -29.00 -12.05
N SER A 86 -12.37 -27.95 -11.63
CA SER A 86 -11.19 -27.45 -12.34
C SER A 86 -9.94 -27.58 -11.47
N TYR A 87 -8.86 -28.05 -12.06
CA TYR A 87 -7.53 -28.14 -11.48
C TYR A 87 -6.67 -27.03 -12.09
N TYR A 88 -6.20 -26.08 -11.29
CA TYR A 88 -5.41 -24.95 -11.77
C TYR A 88 -4.29 -24.61 -10.78
N ASN A 89 -3.11 -24.30 -11.31
CA ASN A 89 -1.93 -23.91 -10.52
C ASN A 89 -0.85 -23.32 -11.45
N ASP A 90 -0.04 -22.39 -10.95
CA ASP A 90 1.13 -21.90 -11.68
C ASP A 90 2.27 -22.94 -11.70
N ASN A 91 2.31 -23.82 -10.68
CA ASN A 91 3.14 -25.02 -10.66
C ASN A 91 2.40 -26.16 -11.38
N GLU A 92 2.74 -26.35 -12.65
CA GLU A 92 2.15 -27.39 -13.51
C GLU A 92 2.33 -28.81 -12.95
N GLN A 93 3.46 -29.12 -12.32
CA GLN A 93 3.70 -30.43 -11.73
C GLN A 93 2.67 -30.75 -10.64
N LYS A 94 2.35 -29.76 -9.79
CA LYS A 94 1.30 -29.92 -8.77
C LYS A 94 -0.07 -30.11 -9.42
N LEU A 95 -0.42 -29.28 -10.41
CA LEU A 95 -1.68 -29.37 -11.14
C LEU A 95 -1.88 -30.78 -11.73
N LEU A 96 -0.88 -31.28 -12.46
CA LEU A 96 -0.91 -32.60 -13.08
C LEU A 96 -1.02 -33.72 -12.04
N THR A 97 -0.30 -33.61 -10.92
CA THR A 97 -0.38 -34.58 -9.83
C THR A 97 -1.79 -34.67 -9.26
N ASP A 98 -2.40 -33.53 -8.92
CA ASP A 98 -3.76 -33.47 -8.37
C ASP A 98 -4.81 -34.03 -9.36
N PHE A 99 -4.63 -33.77 -10.66
CA PHE A 99 -5.49 -34.33 -11.71
C PHE A 99 -5.27 -35.84 -11.89
N PHE A 100 -4.03 -36.32 -11.85
CA PHE A 100 -3.72 -37.74 -12.02
C PHE A 100 -4.17 -38.58 -10.82
N GLU A 101 -4.22 -38.02 -9.62
CA GLU A 101 -4.88 -38.66 -8.48
C GLU A 101 -6.34 -38.98 -8.77
N LEU A 102 -7.09 -38.07 -9.41
CA LEU A 102 -8.47 -38.34 -9.82
C LEU A 102 -8.54 -39.50 -10.80
N LEU A 103 -7.67 -39.51 -11.82
CA LEU A 103 -7.65 -40.57 -12.82
C LEU A 103 -7.32 -41.92 -12.19
N ASN A 104 -6.28 -41.98 -11.37
CA ASN A 104 -5.82 -43.20 -10.73
C ASN A 104 -6.81 -43.74 -9.68
N ASN A 105 -7.55 -42.87 -9.00
CA ASN A 105 -8.49 -43.28 -7.96
C ASN A 105 -9.89 -43.61 -8.48
N HIS A 106 -10.35 -42.90 -9.52
CA HIS A 106 -11.76 -42.97 -9.96
C HIS A 106 -11.95 -43.41 -11.41
N TYR A 107 -10.91 -43.33 -12.26
CA TYR A 107 -10.97 -43.66 -13.69
C TYR A 107 -9.89 -44.66 -14.11
N ASN A 108 -9.56 -45.61 -13.23
CA ASN A 108 -8.59 -46.68 -13.45
C ASN A 108 -9.23 -48.01 -13.93
N ASN A 109 -10.55 -48.02 -14.16
CA ASN A 109 -11.28 -49.22 -14.55
C ASN A 109 -11.38 -49.33 -16.08
N ARG A 110 -11.50 -50.56 -16.60
CA ARG A 110 -11.61 -50.82 -18.06
C ARG A 110 -12.83 -50.20 -18.74
N ASP A 111 -13.88 -49.90 -17.97
CA ASP A 111 -15.11 -49.29 -18.47
C ASP A 111 -15.10 -47.76 -18.41
N SER A 112 -14.06 -47.17 -17.81
CA SER A 112 -13.89 -45.71 -17.72
C SER A 112 -13.46 -45.14 -19.08
N LEU A 113 -14.00 -43.98 -19.43
CA LEU A 113 -13.70 -43.30 -20.69
C LEU A 113 -13.33 -41.84 -20.44
N LEU A 114 -12.32 -41.33 -21.15
CA LEU A 114 -12.07 -39.90 -21.28
C LEU A 114 -12.79 -39.36 -22.50
N CYS A 115 -13.32 -38.14 -22.42
CA CYS A 115 -14.00 -37.50 -23.53
C CYS A 115 -13.60 -36.03 -23.63
N ALA A 116 -13.21 -35.59 -24.82
CA ALA A 116 -12.93 -34.18 -25.11
C ALA A 116 -13.32 -33.86 -26.57
N HIS A 117 -13.23 -32.60 -26.97
CA HIS A 117 -13.44 -32.18 -28.35
C HIS A 117 -12.09 -31.98 -29.03
N ASN A 118 -11.77 -32.80 -30.05
CA ASN A 118 -10.42 -32.90 -30.62
C ASN A 118 -9.35 -33.44 -29.64
N GLY A 119 -9.78 -34.11 -28.56
CA GLY A 119 -8.91 -34.60 -27.51
C GLY A 119 -7.86 -35.61 -27.93
N LYS A 120 -8.14 -36.43 -28.96
CA LYS A 120 -7.17 -37.42 -29.45
C LYS A 120 -6.02 -36.78 -30.23
N GLU A 121 -6.26 -35.63 -30.84
CA GLU A 121 -5.24 -34.90 -31.59
C GLU A 121 -4.55 -33.84 -30.70
N PHE A 122 -5.20 -33.38 -29.63
CA PHE A 122 -4.71 -32.31 -28.77
C PHE A 122 -4.63 -32.70 -27.28
N ASP A 123 -5.73 -32.70 -26.52
CA ASP A 123 -5.72 -32.76 -25.05
C ASP A 123 -4.95 -33.94 -24.46
N PHE A 124 -5.30 -35.17 -24.85
CA PHE A 124 -4.70 -36.38 -24.27
C PHE A 124 -3.20 -36.49 -24.55
N PRO A 125 -2.71 -36.35 -25.81
CA PRO A 125 -1.27 -36.37 -26.05
C PRO A 125 -0.54 -35.16 -25.44
N TYR A 126 -1.19 -33.99 -25.32
CA TYR A 126 -0.58 -32.82 -24.68
C TYR A 126 -0.34 -33.08 -23.20
N ILE A 127 -1.35 -33.56 -22.46
CA ILE A 127 -1.23 -33.95 -21.05
C ILE A 127 -0.13 -35.01 -20.88
N GLY A 128 -0.10 -36.04 -21.72
CA GLY A 128 0.91 -37.10 -21.66
C GLY A 128 2.34 -36.57 -21.86
N ARG A 129 2.57 -35.67 -22.82
CA ARG A 129 3.89 -35.03 -23.03
C ARG A 129 4.29 -34.14 -21.84
N ARG A 130 3.36 -33.35 -21.30
CA ARG A 130 3.63 -32.51 -20.12
C ARG A 130 3.92 -33.32 -18.87
N ALA A 131 3.30 -34.49 -18.70
CA ALA A 131 3.64 -35.42 -17.63
C ALA A 131 5.11 -35.87 -17.74
N LEU A 132 5.56 -36.28 -18.93
CA LEU A 132 6.96 -36.66 -19.15
C LEU A 132 7.92 -35.50 -18.88
N ILE A 133 7.60 -34.30 -19.37
CA ILE A 133 8.43 -33.10 -19.17
C ILE A 133 8.56 -32.75 -17.67
N ASN A 134 7.49 -32.95 -16.89
CA ASN A 134 7.48 -32.71 -15.44
C ASN A 134 7.95 -33.92 -14.61
N GLY A 135 8.39 -35.02 -15.26
CA GLY A 135 8.86 -36.23 -14.59
C GLY A 135 7.77 -36.98 -13.80
N ILE A 136 6.51 -36.89 -14.24
CA ILE A 136 5.35 -37.52 -13.58
C ILE A 136 4.96 -38.80 -14.34
N ASN A 137 4.65 -39.87 -13.61
CA ASN A 137 4.14 -41.12 -14.18
C ASN A 137 2.78 -40.89 -14.86
N ILE A 138 2.65 -41.35 -16.10
CA ILE A 138 1.42 -41.23 -16.88
C ILE A 138 0.39 -42.25 -16.37
N PRO A 139 -0.85 -41.84 -16.05
CA PRO A 139 -1.94 -42.77 -15.72
C PRO A 139 -2.23 -43.73 -16.87
N GLU A 140 -2.59 -44.99 -16.56
CA GLU A 140 -2.83 -46.04 -17.57
C GLU A 140 -3.86 -45.64 -18.63
N ILE A 141 -4.88 -44.87 -18.24
CA ILE A 141 -5.93 -44.38 -19.14
C ILE A 141 -5.41 -43.35 -20.17
N LEU A 142 -4.28 -42.68 -19.92
CA LEU A 142 -3.61 -41.75 -20.83
C LEU A 142 -2.43 -42.38 -21.58
N ASP A 143 -1.93 -43.53 -21.12
CA ASP A 143 -0.87 -44.26 -21.81
C ASP A 143 -1.43 -45.01 -23.03
N LEU A 144 -1.02 -44.56 -24.22
CA LEU A 144 -1.44 -45.10 -25.51
C LEU A 144 -0.35 -45.92 -26.20
N ALA A 145 0.86 -45.99 -25.63
CA ALA A 145 1.98 -46.66 -26.27
C ALA A 145 1.67 -48.16 -26.45
N GLY A 146 1.73 -48.64 -27.69
CA GLY A 146 1.49 -50.05 -28.01
C GLY A 146 0.01 -50.49 -28.00
N LYS A 147 -0.94 -49.62 -27.64
CA LYS A 147 -2.37 -49.95 -27.63
C LYS A 147 -2.96 -49.98 -29.03
N LYS A 148 -3.84 -50.95 -29.29
CA LYS A 148 -4.68 -51.01 -30.49
C LYS A 148 -5.85 -50.04 -30.38
N PRO A 149 -6.45 -49.58 -31.49
CA PRO A 149 -7.55 -48.61 -31.45
C PRO A 149 -8.76 -48.99 -30.58
N TRP A 150 -9.05 -50.29 -30.41
CA TRP A 150 -10.13 -50.79 -29.55
C TRP A 150 -9.76 -50.88 -28.07
N GLU A 151 -8.48 -50.73 -27.72
CA GLU A 151 -7.98 -50.68 -26.34
C GLU A 151 -7.89 -49.24 -25.82
N VAL A 152 -8.16 -48.25 -26.68
CA VAL A 152 -8.11 -46.83 -26.35
C VAL A 152 -9.43 -46.39 -25.73
N ALA A 153 -9.39 -46.08 -24.43
CA ALA A 153 -10.53 -45.62 -23.64
C ALA A 153 -10.87 -44.13 -23.85
N HIS A 154 -10.70 -43.61 -25.08
CA HIS A 154 -10.91 -42.19 -25.40
C HIS A 154 -12.04 -42.01 -26.41
N LEU A 155 -12.99 -41.16 -26.04
CA LEU A 155 -14.01 -40.59 -26.91
C LEU A 155 -13.58 -39.21 -27.37
N ASP A 156 -13.86 -38.91 -28.64
CA ASP A 156 -13.56 -37.61 -29.22
C ASP A 156 -14.79 -37.12 -29.98
N THR A 157 -15.38 -36.02 -29.51
CA THR A 157 -16.64 -35.51 -30.08
C THR A 157 -16.46 -34.98 -31.51
N LEU A 158 -15.25 -34.51 -31.88
CA LEU A 158 -14.96 -34.13 -33.25
C LEU A 158 -14.89 -35.36 -34.15
N GLN A 159 -14.30 -36.46 -33.70
CA GLN A 159 -14.32 -37.72 -34.47
C GLN A 159 -15.73 -38.28 -34.64
N LEU A 160 -16.57 -38.17 -33.61
CA LEU A 160 -17.99 -38.57 -33.69
C LEU A 160 -18.75 -37.73 -34.71
N TRP A 161 -18.40 -36.44 -34.86
CA TRP A 161 -18.98 -35.53 -35.84
C TRP A 161 -18.47 -35.76 -37.27
N LYS A 162 -17.19 -36.13 -37.43
CA LYS A 162 -16.54 -36.21 -38.74
C LYS A 162 -17.20 -37.22 -39.70
N PHE A 163 -17.88 -38.27 -39.22
CA PHE A 163 -18.45 -39.36 -40.05
C PHE A 163 -17.47 -39.93 -41.11
N GLY A 164 -16.16 -39.88 -40.83
CA GLY A 164 -15.10 -40.30 -41.77
C GLY A 164 -14.56 -39.20 -42.70
N ASP A 165 -15.02 -37.95 -42.57
CA ASP A 165 -14.43 -36.78 -43.22
C ASP A 165 -13.20 -36.26 -42.43
N TYR A 166 -12.11 -36.03 -43.15
CA TYR A 166 -10.84 -35.57 -42.59
C TYR A 166 -10.43 -34.19 -43.10
N LYS A 167 -11.25 -33.52 -43.93
CA LYS A 167 -10.85 -32.30 -44.63
C LYS A 167 -11.01 -31.01 -43.82
N HIS A 168 -11.92 -30.99 -42.84
CA HIS A 168 -12.27 -29.76 -42.13
C HIS A 168 -12.38 -29.97 -40.62
N TYR A 169 -11.71 -29.10 -39.86
CA TYR A 169 -11.94 -28.95 -38.43
C TYR A 169 -13.27 -28.23 -38.20
N THR A 170 -14.06 -28.66 -37.21
CA THR A 170 -15.29 -27.98 -36.78
C THR A 170 -15.13 -27.65 -35.31
N SER A 171 -15.22 -26.36 -34.94
CA SER A 171 -15.06 -25.94 -33.55
C SER A 171 -16.24 -26.39 -32.69
N LEU A 172 -16.00 -26.58 -31.39
CA LEU A 172 -17.05 -26.93 -30.43
C LEU A 172 -18.14 -25.85 -30.36
N SER A 173 -17.75 -24.57 -30.37
CA SER A 173 -18.68 -23.44 -30.39
C SER A 173 -19.65 -23.52 -31.59
N LEU A 174 -19.11 -23.76 -32.80
CA LEU A 174 -19.94 -23.94 -34.00
C LEU A 174 -20.88 -25.14 -33.87
N LEU A 175 -20.41 -26.28 -33.34
CA LEU A 175 -21.25 -27.44 -33.10
C LEU A 175 -22.38 -27.13 -32.10
N THR A 176 -22.07 -26.46 -30.99
CA THR A 176 -23.10 -26.09 -30.00
C THR A 176 -24.14 -25.15 -30.59
N SER A 177 -23.76 -24.20 -31.45
CA SER A 177 -24.72 -23.35 -32.17
C SER A 177 -25.60 -24.16 -33.11
N ILE A 178 -25.04 -25.11 -33.88
CA ILE A 178 -25.81 -25.97 -34.78
C ILE A 178 -26.85 -26.81 -34.01
N PHE A 179 -26.50 -27.29 -32.82
CA PHE A 179 -27.38 -28.09 -31.97
C PHE A 179 -28.26 -27.27 -31.02
N ASN A 180 -28.24 -25.93 -31.10
CA ASN A 180 -28.95 -25.03 -30.18
C ASN A 180 -28.65 -25.31 -28.70
N ILE A 181 -27.39 -25.67 -28.39
CA ILE A 181 -26.91 -25.88 -27.02
C ILE A 181 -26.42 -24.52 -26.50
N PRO A 182 -27.00 -23.99 -25.41
CA PRO A 182 -26.56 -22.71 -24.86
C PRO A 182 -25.11 -22.78 -24.39
N THR A 183 -24.29 -21.85 -24.84
CA THR A 183 -22.93 -21.63 -24.34
C THR A 183 -22.90 -20.39 -23.43
N PRO A 184 -21.97 -20.32 -22.45
CA PRO A 184 -21.64 -19.06 -21.79
C PRO A 184 -21.25 -18.00 -22.84
N LYS A 185 -21.51 -16.71 -22.58
CA LYS A 185 -21.11 -15.62 -23.48
C LYS A 185 -19.59 -15.68 -23.73
N ASP A 186 -19.18 -15.63 -25.00
CA ASP A 186 -17.80 -15.77 -25.46
C ASP A 186 -16.91 -14.60 -25.02
N ASP A 187 -16.47 -14.59 -23.76
CA ASP A 187 -15.55 -13.54 -23.28
C ASP A 187 -14.07 -13.88 -23.57
N ILE A 188 -13.70 -15.16 -23.70
CA ILE A 188 -12.34 -15.62 -24.05
C ILE A 188 -12.42 -16.86 -24.95
N ASP A 189 -11.61 -16.94 -26.01
CA ASP A 189 -11.36 -18.18 -26.76
C ASP A 189 -9.95 -18.74 -26.46
N GLY A 190 -9.68 -19.98 -26.90
CA GLY A 190 -8.40 -20.66 -26.65
C GLY A 190 -7.16 -19.92 -27.16
N SER A 191 -7.29 -19.01 -28.12
CA SER A 191 -6.18 -18.17 -28.60
C SER A 191 -5.88 -17.00 -27.67
N MET A 192 -6.85 -16.60 -26.83
CA MET A 192 -6.73 -15.48 -25.89
C MET A 192 -6.14 -15.89 -24.53
N VAL A 193 -6.11 -17.19 -24.21
CA VAL A 193 -5.68 -17.74 -22.91
C VAL A 193 -4.28 -17.28 -22.52
N ASN A 194 -3.35 -17.27 -23.48
CA ASN A 194 -1.95 -16.88 -23.24
C ASN A 194 -1.84 -15.38 -22.88
N GLN A 195 -2.59 -14.54 -23.58
CA GLN A 195 -2.68 -13.10 -23.29
C GLN A 195 -3.31 -12.85 -21.91
N VAL A 196 -4.46 -13.47 -21.62
CA VAL A 196 -5.17 -13.28 -20.34
C VAL A 196 -4.31 -13.75 -19.16
N TYR A 197 -3.63 -14.90 -19.31
CA TYR A 197 -2.82 -15.46 -18.24
C TYR A 197 -1.57 -14.63 -17.94
N TRP A 198 -0.88 -14.10 -18.96
CA TRP A 198 0.38 -13.37 -18.75
C TRP A 198 0.25 -11.85 -18.69
N LYS A 199 -0.62 -11.23 -19.50
CA LYS A 199 -0.72 -9.76 -19.62
C LYS A 199 -1.75 -9.16 -18.66
N ASP A 200 -2.87 -9.85 -18.40
CA ASP A 200 -3.94 -9.31 -17.54
C ASP A 200 -3.73 -9.61 -16.04
N LYS A 201 -2.73 -10.43 -15.68
CA LYS A 201 -2.42 -10.81 -14.29
C LYS A 201 -1.30 -10.02 -13.63
N ASP A 202 -0.51 -9.23 -14.36
CA ASP A 202 0.59 -8.51 -13.72
C ASP A 202 0.15 -7.18 -13.10
N PHE A 203 -0.46 -7.25 -11.91
CA PHE A 203 -0.77 -6.08 -11.08
C PHE A 203 0.48 -5.26 -10.70
N SER A 204 1.70 -5.76 -10.92
CA SER A 204 2.94 -5.01 -10.68
C SER A 204 3.30 -4.07 -11.84
N VAL A 205 2.69 -4.25 -13.02
CA VAL A 205 2.91 -3.39 -14.19
C VAL A 205 1.92 -2.22 -14.17
N THR A 206 2.41 -1.04 -14.54
CA THR A 206 1.57 0.16 -14.62
C THR A 206 0.57 0.02 -15.76
N SER A 207 -0.72 0.09 -15.45
CA SER A 207 -1.81 0.09 -16.43
C SER A 207 -2.50 1.45 -16.50
N LEU A 208 -2.94 1.82 -17.70
CA LEU A 208 -3.81 2.96 -17.96
C LEU A 208 -5.26 2.54 -18.21
N THR A 209 -5.55 1.24 -18.17
CA THR A 209 -6.91 0.72 -18.27
C THR A 209 -7.68 1.14 -17.02
N PRO A 210 -8.81 1.86 -17.15
CA PRO A 210 -9.65 2.19 -16.01
C PRO A 210 -10.06 0.93 -15.23
N PRO A 211 -9.72 0.80 -13.94
CA PRO A 211 -10.11 -0.35 -13.17
C PRO A 211 -11.63 -0.36 -12.96
N LEU A 212 -12.23 -1.54 -13.02
CA LEU A 212 -13.62 -1.73 -12.59
C LEU A 212 -13.68 -1.66 -11.06
N GLY A 213 -14.60 -0.88 -10.52
CA GLY A 213 -14.81 -0.73 -9.08
C GLY A 213 -16.30 -0.70 -8.73
N SER A 214 -16.62 -0.89 -7.45
CA SER A 214 -17.99 -0.86 -6.92
C SER A 214 -18.38 0.50 -6.31
N GLY A 215 -17.56 1.52 -6.55
CA GLY A 215 -17.72 2.86 -5.99
C GLY A 215 -18.77 3.71 -6.71
N PRO A 216 -19.09 4.89 -6.16
CA PRO A 216 -20.10 5.80 -6.72
C PRO A 216 -19.64 6.53 -7.99
N TYR A 217 -18.37 6.45 -8.35
CA TYR A 217 -17.81 7.09 -9.55
C TYR A 217 -17.02 6.09 -10.40
N LYS A 218 -17.11 6.25 -11.71
CA LYS A 218 -16.24 5.61 -12.71
C LYS A 218 -15.30 6.65 -13.33
N ILE A 219 -14.14 6.22 -13.81
CA ILE A 219 -13.27 7.09 -14.61
C ILE A 219 -13.96 7.30 -15.96
N SER A 220 -14.18 8.56 -16.32
CA SER A 220 -14.81 8.96 -17.59
C SER A 220 -13.74 9.24 -18.65
N THR A 221 -12.85 10.19 -18.37
CA THR A 221 -11.77 10.58 -19.27
C THR A 221 -10.53 10.93 -18.46
N PHE A 222 -9.34 10.72 -19.01
CA PHE A 222 -8.10 11.19 -18.40
C PHE A 222 -7.07 11.52 -19.47
N ASN A 223 -6.17 12.43 -19.12
CA ASN A 223 -4.97 12.74 -19.87
C ASN A 223 -3.78 12.48 -18.93
N GLN A 224 -2.93 11.50 -19.26
CA GLN A 224 -1.86 11.05 -18.38
C GLN A 224 -0.98 12.22 -17.92
N GLY A 225 -0.81 12.36 -16.59
CA GLY A 225 -0.01 13.41 -15.98
C GLY A 225 -0.62 14.83 -16.04
N LYS A 226 -1.85 14.99 -16.56
CA LYS A 226 -2.50 16.30 -16.74
C LYS A 226 -3.83 16.38 -16.02
N ASP A 227 -4.77 15.48 -16.28
CA ASP A 227 -6.07 15.47 -15.62
C ASP A 227 -6.74 14.09 -15.59
N ILE A 228 -7.65 13.90 -14.63
CA ILE A 228 -8.56 12.75 -14.57
C ILE A 228 -9.95 13.22 -14.16
N THR A 229 -10.96 12.72 -14.87
CA THR A 229 -12.38 13.03 -14.63
C THR A 229 -13.12 11.78 -14.19
N TYR A 230 -13.75 11.88 -13.02
CA TYR A 230 -14.66 10.89 -12.45
C TYR A 230 -16.10 11.29 -12.73
N GLN A 231 -16.91 10.37 -13.23
CA GLN A 231 -18.34 10.53 -13.49
C GLN A 231 -19.15 9.66 -12.54
N ARG A 232 -20.19 10.23 -11.92
CA ARG A 232 -21.05 9.48 -11.00
C ARG A 232 -21.78 8.36 -11.74
N VAL A 233 -21.89 7.21 -11.10
CA VAL A 233 -22.60 6.03 -11.61
C VAL A 233 -24.08 6.15 -11.24
N ASP A 234 -24.96 6.16 -12.25
CA ASP A 234 -26.40 6.40 -12.06
C ASP A 234 -27.08 5.26 -11.29
N ASP A 235 -26.61 4.03 -11.47
CA ASP A 235 -27.11 2.80 -10.83
C ASP A 235 -26.20 2.34 -9.66
N TYR A 236 -25.55 3.27 -8.96
CA TYR A 236 -24.72 2.95 -7.80
C TYR A 236 -25.54 2.21 -6.72
N TRP A 237 -25.20 0.93 -6.53
CA TRP A 237 -25.94 -0.03 -5.71
C TRP A 237 -26.23 0.43 -4.27
N ALA A 238 -25.35 1.27 -3.70
CA ALA A 238 -25.46 1.71 -2.30
C ALA A 238 -26.06 3.11 -2.13
N MET A 239 -26.62 3.73 -3.19
CA MET A 239 -27.14 5.10 -3.13
C MET A 239 -28.27 5.29 -2.09
N THR A 240 -29.05 4.24 -1.82
CA THR A 240 -30.18 4.27 -0.87
C THR A 240 -29.80 3.83 0.55
N LEU A 241 -28.57 3.33 0.77
CA LEU A 241 -28.16 2.88 2.09
C LEU A 241 -28.01 4.07 3.05
N PRO A 242 -28.41 3.93 4.33
CA PRO A 242 -28.29 5.01 5.32
C PRO A 242 -26.88 5.59 5.43
N VAL A 243 -25.85 4.74 5.33
CA VAL A 243 -24.43 5.13 5.40
C VAL A 243 -23.94 5.95 4.20
N ARG A 244 -24.72 6.05 3.12
CA ARG A 244 -24.39 6.82 1.90
C ARG A 244 -25.28 8.04 1.67
N LYS A 245 -26.34 8.20 2.46
CA LYS A 245 -27.26 9.33 2.32
C LYS A 245 -26.51 10.65 2.57
N GLY A 246 -26.56 11.56 1.59
CA GLY A 246 -25.87 12.87 1.65
C GLY A 246 -24.41 12.86 1.20
N HIS A 247 -23.88 11.72 0.72
CA HIS A 247 -22.55 11.61 0.13
C HIS A 247 -22.61 11.60 -1.41
N PHE A 248 -21.48 11.93 -2.04
CA PHE A 248 -21.23 11.81 -3.49
C PHE A 248 -22.20 12.66 -4.33
N ASN A 249 -22.41 13.90 -3.89
CA ASN A 249 -23.43 14.79 -4.46
C ASN A 249 -23.03 15.37 -5.83
N PHE A 250 -21.74 15.38 -6.17
CA PHE A 250 -21.26 15.88 -7.45
C PHE A 250 -21.49 14.87 -8.58
N ASN A 251 -22.00 15.31 -9.73
CA ASN A 251 -22.13 14.45 -10.91
C ASN A 251 -20.76 14.12 -11.53
N GLN A 252 -19.83 15.07 -11.47
CA GLN A 252 -18.50 14.95 -12.03
C GLN A 252 -17.48 15.55 -11.08
N ILE A 253 -16.34 14.88 -10.92
CA ILE A 253 -15.19 15.39 -10.16
C ILE A 253 -13.97 15.32 -11.08
N ARG A 254 -13.30 16.44 -11.28
CA ARG A 254 -12.08 16.52 -12.09
C ARG A 254 -10.90 16.90 -11.20
N PHE A 255 -9.81 16.17 -11.35
CA PHE A 255 -8.53 16.49 -10.73
C PHE A 255 -7.56 16.94 -11.81
N ASP A 256 -7.00 18.14 -11.65
CA ASP A 256 -5.93 18.66 -12.50
C ASP A 256 -4.59 18.51 -11.78
N TYR A 257 -3.58 17.99 -12.48
CA TYR A 257 -2.25 17.76 -11.95
C TYR A 257 -1.32 18.93 -12.28
N TYR A 258 -0.73 19.53 -11.25
CA TYR A 258 0.25 20.61 -11.37
C TYR A 258 1.55 20.21 -10.69
N ARG A 259 2.69 20.45 -11.36
CA ARG A 259 4.02 20.22 -10.78
C ARG A 259 4.43 21.32 -9.79
N ASP A 260 4.02 22.56 -10.05
CA ASP A 260 4.30 23.72 -9.21
C ASP A 260 3.01 24.19 -8.50
N PRO A 261 2.96 24.15 -7.17
CA PRO A 261 1.83 24.64 -6.39
C PRO A 261 1.49 26.12 -6.60
N ASN A 262 2.46 26.98 -6.94
CA ASN A 262 2.17 28.39 -7.23
C ASN A 262 1.39 28.54 -8.54
N VAL A 263 1.71 27.72 -9.55
CA VAL A 263 0.95 27.68 -10.81
C VAL A 263 -0.46 27.16 -10.54
N ALA A 264 -0.60 26.13 -9.70
CA ALA A 264 -1.91 25.62 -9.28
C ALA A 264 -2.75 26.72 -8.59
N LEU A 265 -2.14 27.52 -7.71
CA LEU A 265 -2.82 28.63 -7.03
C LEU A 265 -3.29 29.71 -8.00
N GLU A 266 -2.48 30.10 -8.98
CA GLU A 266 -2.89 31.10 -9.98
C GLU A 266 -3.99 30.57 -10.92
N ALA A 267 -3.94 29.29 -11.29
CA ALA A 267 -5.00 28.62 -12.03
C ALA A 267 -6.32 28.57 -11.23
N PHE A 268 -6.26 28.23 -9.93
CA PHE A 268 -7.40 28.27 -9.01
C PHE A 268 -8.01 29.68 -8.92
N LYS A 269 -7.18 30.70 -8.66
CA LYS A 269 -7.63 32.10 -8.61
C LYS A 269 -8.29 32.54 -9.91
N SER A 270 -7.83 32.00 -11.04
CA SER A 270 -8.38 32.25 -12.38
C SER A 270 -9.56 31.33 -12.74
N LYS A 271 -10.14 30.62 -11.78
CA LYS A 271 -11.30 29.72 -11.93
C LYS A 271 -11.10 28.59 -12.93
N LYS A 272 -9.88 28.06 -13.04
CA LYS A 272 -9.62 26.86 -13.84
C LYS A 272 -10.09 25.58 -13.14
N PHE A 273 -10.16 25.61 -11.81
CA PHE A 273 -10.75 24.58 -10.97
C PHE A 273 -11.26 25.22 -9.67
N ASP A 274 -12.08 24.48 -8.93
CA ASP A 274 -13.02 25.10 -8.00
C ASP A 274 -12.69 24.96 -6.52
N PHE A 275 -11.76 24.06 -6.16
CA PHE A 275 -11.39 23.75 -4.79
C PHE A 275 -9.88 23.51 -4.68
N ILE A 276 -9.24 24.04 -3.63
CA ILE A 276 -7.85 23.78 -3.30
C ILE A 276 -7.67 23.59 -1.79
N GLU A 277 -6.92 22.57 -1.39
CA GLU A 277 -6.37 22.42 -0.04
C GLU A 277 -4.93 22.95 0.00
N GLU A 278 -4.63 23.85 0.94
CA GLU A 278 -3.35 24.55 1.02
C GLU A 278 -2.47 24.02 2.16
N ASN A 279 -1.38 23.34 1.81
CA ASN A 279 -0.45 22.75 2.77
C ASN A 279 0.69 23.71 3.23
N SER A 280 0.87 24.86 2.56
CA SER A 280 1.91 25.85 2.89
C SER A 280 1.36 26.99 3.75
N SER A 281 1.91 27.17 4.95
CA SER A 281 1.59 28.32 5.81
C SER A 281 1.98 29.65 5.19
N LYS A 282 3.11 29.70 4.46
CA LYS A 282 3.56 30.90 3.76
C LYS A 282 2.60 31.31 2.66
N ARG A 283 2.21 30.40 1.76
CA ARG A 283 1.27 30.73 0.68
C ARG A 283 -0.08 31.12 1.24
N TRP A 284 -0.60 30.35 2.20
CA TRP A 284 -1.85 30.67 2.89
C TRP A 284 -1.86 32.09 3.46
N ALA A 285 -0.77 32.52 4.11
CA ALA A 285 -0.70 33.83 4.73
C ALA A 285 -0.49 34.98 3.72
N THR A 286 0.27 34.75 2.63
CA THR A 286 0.82 35.85 1.82
C THR A 286 0.29 35.93 0.39
N GLN A 287 -0.22 34.83 -0.18
CA GLN A 287 -0.54 34.78 -1.61
C GLN A 287 -2.05 34.78 -1.91
N TYR A 288 -2.92 34.79 -0.89
CA TYR A 288 -4.38 34.87 -1.07
C TYR A 288 -4.88 36.31 -0.87
N GLU A 289 -4.62 37.16 -1.86
CA GLU A 289 -4.96 38.59 -1.82
C GLU A 289 -6.48 38.84 -1.73
N VAL A 290 -6.91 39.63 -0.74
CA VAL A 290 -8.34 39.89 -0.46
C VAL A 290 -9.08 40.45 -1.67
N ALA A 291 -8.46 41.34 -2.45
CA ALA A 291 -9.08 41.91 -3.64
C ALA A 291 -9.37 40.84 -4.71
N THR A 292 -8.42 39.93 -4.95
CA THR A 292 -8.58 38.82 -5.90
C THR A 292 -9.65 37.84 -5.43
N LEU A 293 -9.68 37.50 -4.13
CA LEU A 293 -10.71 36.61 -3.59
C LEU A 293 -12.12 37.19 -3.75
N LYS A 294 -12.29 38.47 -3.40
CA LYS A 294 -13.58 39.16 -3.56
C LYS A 294 -14.02 39.25 -5.01
N ARG A 295 -13.13 39.66 -5.92
CA ARG A 295 -13.44 39.78 -7.35
C ARG A 295 -13.86 38.45 -7.97
N ASN A 296 -13.28 37.36 -7.50
CA ASN A 296 -13.51 36.04 -8.07
C ASN A 296 -14.52 35.20 -7.26
N ASN A 297 -15.18 35.74 -6.23
CA ASN A 297 -16.10 35.01 -5.34
C ASN A 297 -15.48 33.73 -4.78
N ILE A 298 -14.27 33.85 -4.22
CA ILE A 298 -13.54 32.75 -3.61
C ILE A 298 -13.65 32.84 -2.09
N VAL A 299 -14.14 31.78 -1.47
CA VAL A 299 -14.12 31.59 -0.03
C VAL A 299 -12.77 31.04 0.37
N LYS A 300 -12.14 31.63 1.39
CA LYS A 300 -10.91 31.15 2.02
C LYS A 300 -11.20 30.92 3.49
N THR A 301 -11.09 29.67 3.96
CA THR A 301 -11.44 29.33 5.34
C THR A 301 -10.60 28.20 5.91
N THR A 302 -10.62 28.06 7.23
CA THR A 302 -10.04 26.92 7.94
C THR A 302 -11.13 26.07 8.55
N ILE A 303 -11.03 24.75 8.40
CA ILE A 303 -12.00 23.79 8.95
C ILE A 303 -11.29 22.97 10.02
N ALA A 304 -11.66 23.15 11.29
CA ALA A 304 -11.06 22.43 12.41
C ALA A 304 -11.30 20.92 12.30
N HIS A 305 -10.32 20.13 12.76
CA HIS A 305 -10.42 18.68 12.81
C HIS A 305 -9.76 18.12 14.08
N GLU A 306 -10.17 16.90 14.43
CA GLU A 306 -9.64 16.14 15.56
C GLU A 306 -8.76 14.95 15.07
N ASN A 307 -8.24 15.01 13.83
CA ASN A 307 -7.28 14.01 13.35
C ASN A 307 -6.11 13.88 14.32
N PRO A 308 -5.77 12.66 14.77
CA PRO A 308 -4.53 12.44 15.50
C PRO A 308 -3.34 12.92 14.65
N ALA A 309 -2.55 13.81 15.20
CA ALA A 309 -1.39 14.39 14.51
C ALA A 309 -0.13 13.54 14.69
N GLY A 310 -0.14 12.65 15.69
CA GLY A 310 1.04 11.92 16.13
C GLY A 310 2.11 12.86 16.68
N MET A 311 3.38 12.60 16.34
CA MET A 311 4.43 13.60 16.54
C MET A 311 5.38 13.70 15.34
N GLN A 312 5.39 14.88 14.71
CA GLN A 312 6.53 15.35 13.93
C GLN A 312 7.60 15.89 14.88
N ALA A 313 8.85 15.49 14.71
CA ALA A 313 9.94 15.88 15.59
C ALA A 313 11.31 15.79 14.93
N PHE A 314 12.32 16.41 15.56
CA PHE A 314 13.71 15.99 15.35
C PHE A 314 13.96 14.72 16.16
N ALA A 315 14.14 13.59 15.49
CA ALA A 315 14.38 12.29 16.11
C ALA A 315 15.88 12.07 16.29
N MET A 316 16.29 11.75 17.52
CA MET A 316 17.68 11.47 17.88
C MET A 316 17.95 9.97 17.79
N ASN A 317 19.04 9.58 17.13
CA ASN A 317 19.46 8.19 17.05
C ASN A 317 20.17 7.78 18.35
N THR A 318 19.51 7.07 19.26
CA THR A 318 20.07 6.64 20.54
C THR A 318 21.12 5.54 20.42
N ARG A 319 21.40 5.07 19.19
CA ARG A 319 22.58 4.23 18.89
C ARG A 319 23.87 5.03 18.85
N ARG A 320 23.79 6.36 18.70
CA ARG A 320 24.94 7.27 18.76
C ARG A 320 25.23 7.65 20.21
N GLU A 321 26.49 7.56 20.61
CA GLU A 321 26.95 7.83 21.98
C GLU A 321 26.43 9.17 22.53
N LEU A 322 26.42 10.21 21.69
CA LEU A 322 25.96 11.56 22.02
C LEU A 322 24.51 11.63 22.52
N PHE A 323 23.65 10.68 22.12
CA PHE A 323 22.22 10.70 22.42
C PHE A 323 21.79 9.59 23.37
N ILE A 324 22.71 8.88 24.02
CA ILE A 324 22.38 7.83 25.00
C ILE A 324 21.83 8.42 26.30
N ASP A 325 22.40 9.53 26.79
CA ASP A 325 21.98 10.17 28.05
C ASP A 325 20.69 10.99 27.86
N SER A 326 19.65 10.69 28.65
CA SER A 326 18.36 11.38 28.59
C SER A 326 18.45 12.86 28.95
N LYS A 327 19.40 13.28 29.81
CA LYS A 327 19.62 14.70 30.16
C LYS A 327 20.18 15.48 28.98
N VAL A 328 21.04 14.85 28.17
CA VAL A 328 21.52 15.45 26.92
C VAL A 328 20.34 15.65 25.97
N ARG A 329 19.53 14.60 25.76
CA ARG A 329 18.35 14.70 24.90
C ARG A 329 17.35 15.75 25.37
N GLN A 330 17.09 15.82 26.68
CA GLN A 330 16.26 16.86 27.30
C GLN A 330 16.82 18.26 27.05
N ALA A 331 18.14 18.45 27.21
CA ALA A 331 18.79 19.72 26.96
C ALA A 331 18.61 20.18 25.51
N LEU A 332 18.78 19.27 24.54
CA LEU A 332 18.57 19.56 23.11
C LEU A 332 17.12 19.93 22.80
N GLY A 333 16.15 19.37 23.52
CA GLY A 333 14.73 19.71 23.41
C GLY A 333 14.40 21.15 23.85
N LEU A 334 15.09 21.66 24.86
CA LEU A 334 14.90 23.03 25.38
C LEU A 334 15.40 24.12 24.41
N VAL A 335 16.31 23.76 23.50
CA VAL A 335 16.98 24.70 22.59
C VAL A 335 16.06 25.14 21.43
N PHE A 336 15.12 24.30 21.03
CA PHE A 336 14.20 24.60 19.94
C PHE A 336 13.15 25.64 20.36
N ASP A 337 13.10 26.77 19.65
CA ASP A 337 12.18 27.89 19.92
C ASP A 337 10.98 27.82 18.98
N PHE A 338 9.92 27.15 19.44
CA PHE A 338 8.69 27.02 18.67
C PHE A 338 7.97 28.34 18.48
N GLU A 339 7.80 29.12 19.54
CA GLU A 339 7.00 30.34 19.47
C GLU A 339 7.62 31.32 18.47
N TRP A 340 8.96 31.41 18.42
CA TRP A 340 9.65 32.20 17.41
C TRP A 340 9.45 31.61 16.01
N THR A 341 9.62 30.30 15.86
CA THR A 341 9.45 29.61 14.56
C THR A 341 8.04 29.79 14.01
N ASN A 342 7.02 29.57 14.84
CA ASN A 342 5.62 29.68 14.46
C ASN A 342 5.25 31.11 14.10
N LYS A 343 5.71 32.10 14.87
CA LYS A 343 5.47 33.52 14.58
C LYS A 343 6.16 33.98 13.30
N ASN A 344 7.45 33.69 13.12
CA ASN A 344 8.27 34.31 12.08
C ASN A 344 8.30 33.51 10.78
N LEU A 345 8.14 32.19 10.83
CA LEU A 345 8.19 31.33 9.64
C LEU A 345 6.81 30.85 9.22
N PHE A 346 5.90 30.63 10.17
CA PHE A 346 4.61 29.99 9.91
C PHE A 346 3.39 30.88 10.09
N PHE A 347 3.57 32.18 10.37
CA PHE A 347 2.47 33.14 10.51
C PHE A 347 1.43 32.73 11.58
N GLY A 348 1.88 32.03 12.62
CA GLY A 348 1.02 31.55 13.72
C GLY A 348 0.11 30.37 13.33
N ALA A 349 0.36 29.72 12.19
CA ALA A 349 -0.59 28.78 11.60
C ALA A 349 -0.51 27.34 12.12
N TYR A 350 0.39 27.05 13.08
CA TYR A 350 0.56 25.71 13.67
C TYR A 350 0.45 25.71 15.20
N THR A 351 0.23 24.53 15.74
CA THR A 351 0.16 24.24 17.18
C THR A 351 1.39 23.43 17.59
N ARG A 352 1.94 23.68 18.79
CA ARG A 352 3.06 22.89 19.34
C ARG A 352 2.60 21.45 19.57
N SER A 353 3.38 20.48 19.08
CA SER A 353 3.16 19.08 19.46
C SER A 353 3.79 18.84 20.83
N ASN A 354 3.03 18.24 21.73
CA ASN A 354 3.42 18.02 23.13
C ASN A 354 3.23 16.56 23.60
N SER A 355 2.76 15.70 22.71
CA SER A 355 2.50 14.28 22.94
C SER A 355 2.78 13.48 21.68
N TYR A 356 3.17 12.21 21.81
CA TYR A 356 3.27 11.28 20.69
C TYR A 356 1.92 11.02 20.04
N PHE A 357 0.82 11.34 20.74
CA PHE A 357 -0.57 11.24 20.29
C PHE A 357 -1.26 12.61 20.21
N SER A 358 -0.52 13.67 19.87
CA SER A 358 -1.03 15.05 19.81
C SER A 358 -2.33 15.16 18.98
N ASN A 359 -3.19 16.12 19.37
CA ASN A 359 -4.51 16.36 18.76
C ASN A 359 -5.49 15.19 18.89
N SER A 360 -5.40 14.41 19.98
CA SER A 360 -6.32 13.31 20.27
C SER A 360 -6.53 13.12 21.78
N GLU A 361 -7.57 12.38 22.17
CA GLU A 361 -7.83 12.00 23.57
C GLU A 361 -6.76 11.05 24.16
N LEU A 362 -5.94 10.45 23.30
CA LEU A 362 -4.88 9.50 23.67
C LEU A 362 -3.63 10.23 24.20
N ALA A 363 -3.53 11.55 24.00
CA ALA A 363 -2.44 12.35 24.52
C ALA A 363 -2.44 12.40 26.05
N SER A 364 -1.27 12.22 26.66
CA SER A 364 -1.08 12.42 28.09
C SER A 364 -0.97 13.91 28.43
N SER A 365 -1.41 14.29 29.62
CA SER A 365 -1.24 15.64 30.17
C SER A 365 -1.27 15.61 31.69
N GLY A 366 -0.79 16.67 32.34
CA GLY A 366 -0.74 16.76 33.80
C GLY A 366 0.05 15.61 34.43
N LEU A 367 -0.34 15.22 35.65
CA LEU A 367 0.17 14.03 36.33
C LEU A 367 -0.57 12.76 35.86
N PRO A 368 0.02 11.56 36.02
CA PRO A 368 -0.68 10.31 35.75
C PRO A 368 -1.99 10.20 36.55
N THR A 369 -3.08 9.79 35.90
CA THR A 369 -4.31 9.41 36.61
C THR A 369 -4.13 8.11 37.39
N GLN A 370 -5.06 7.78 38.29
CA GLN A 370 -5.00 6.54 39.07
C GLN A 370 -4.86 5.28 38.20
N THR A 371 -5.61 5.20 37.10
CA THR A 371 -5.52 4.07 36.17
C THR A 371 -4.21 4.04 35.37
N GLU A 372 -3.61 5.20 35.10
CA GLU A 372 -2.26 5.23 34.50
C GLU A 372 -1.20 4.80 35.54
N LEU A 373 -1.36 5.19 36.81
CA LEU A 373 -0.46 4.76 37.89
C LEU A 373 -0.46 3.25 38.08
N GLU A 374 -1.61 2.58 37.93
CA GLU A 374 -1.69 1.11 37.99
C GLU A 374 -0.83 0.44 36.89
N LEU A 375 -0.74 1.05 35.71
CA LEU A 375 0.11 0.56 34.61
C LEU A 375 1.60 0.90 34.81
N LEU A 376 1.90 2.03 35.46
CA LEU A 376 3.26 2.56 35.59
C LEU A 376 3.99 2.14 36.87
N THR A 377 3.25 1.91 37.96
CA THR A 377 3.83 1.55 39.28
C THR A 377 4.67 0.27 39.25
N PRO A 378 4.33 -0.79 38.49
CA PRO A 378 5.19 -1.96 38.36
C PRO A 378 6.60 -1.66 37.83
N PHE A 379 6.77 -0.52 37.13
CA PHE A 379 8.02 -0.08 36.52
C PHE A 379 8.62 1.13 37.25
N ARG A 380 8.18 1.42 38.49
CA ARG A 380 8.56 2.66 39.20
C ARG A 380 10.07 2.85 39.32
N ASP A 381 10.81 1.77 39.54
CA ASP A 381 12.27 1.83 39.73
C ASP A 381 13.04 1.98 38.41
N ASP A 382 12.40 1.66 37.28
CA ASP A 382 12.95 1.80 35.93
C ASP A 382 12.58 3.16 35.28
N LEU A 383 11.71 3.93 35.93
CA LEU A 383 11.17 5.20 35.41
C LEU A 383 11.71 6.41 36.18
N PRO A 384 11.84 7.58 35.54
CA PRO A 384 12.28 8.79 36.23
C PRO A 384 11.28 9.18 37.33
N PRO A 385 11.73 9.44 38.57
CA PRO A 385 10.83 9.80 39.69
C PRO A 385 9.93 11.01 39.40
N GLU A 386 10.41 11.94 38.58
CA GLU A 386 9.68 13.14 38.18
C GLU A 386 8.42 12.82 37.38
N LEU A 387 8.36 11.68 36.68
CA LEU A 387 7.17 11.24 35.93
C LEU A 387 5.93 11.16 36.83
N PHE A 388 6.12 10.78 38.09
CA PHE A 388 5.04 10.60 39.07
C PHE A 388 4.67 11.88 39.84
N THR A 389 5.52 12.90 39.82
CA THR A 389 5.39 14.07 40.72
C THR A 389 5.31 15.40 39.98
N THR A 390 5.75 15.44 38.72
CA THR A 390 5.84 16.65 37.91
C THR A 390 5.16 16.45 36.56
N PRO A 391 4.28 17.35 36.12
CA PRO A 391 3.79 17.33 34.75
C PRO A 391 4.94 17.47 33.76
N TYR A 392 4.91 16.73 32.64
CA TYR A 392 5.97 16.81 31.64
C TYR A 392 6.17 18.27 31.15
N PRO A 393 7.38 18.84 31.27
CA PRO A 393 7.59 20.24 30.97
C PRO A 393 7.65 20.49 29.47
N ILE A 394 6.67 21.24 28.95
CA ILE A 394 6.70 21.72 27.56
C ILE A 394 7.46 23.05 27.54
N SER A 395 8.58 23.08 26.81
CA SER A 395 9.34 24.31 26.60
C SER A 395 8.47 25.35 25.89
N LYS A 396 8.35 26.54 26.50
CA LYS A 396 7.61 27.67 25.96
C LYS A 396 8.46 28.93 26.07
N THR A 397 8.58 29.70 24.99
CA THR A 397 9.28 30.98 24.96
C THR A 397 8.30 32.14 24.74
N LYS A 398 8.82 33.37 24.72
CA LYS A 398 8.06 34.56 24.32
C LYS A 398 7.97 34.73 22.79
N GLY A 399 8.69 33.92 22.02
CA GLY A 399 8.79 34.02 20.57
C GLY A 399 9.49 35.28 20.05
N ASP A 400 10.25 35.97 20.90
CA ASP A 400 11.06 37.16 20.56
C ASP A 400 12.50 36.81 20.15
N GLY A 401 12.83 35.51 20.10
CA GLY A 401 14.16 34.99 19.77
C GLY A 401 15.14 35.01 20.95
N ARG A 402 14.72 35.46 22.14
CA ARG A 402 15.54 35.53 23.34
C ARG A 402 15.29 34.29 24.22
N ASN A 403 15.85 33.16 23.82
CA ASN A 403 15.68 31.88 24.53
C ASN A 403 16.63 31.65 25.74
N ARG A 404 17.09 32.72 26.42
CA ARG A 404 18.19 32.66 27.42
C ARG A 404 17.89 31.72 28.60
N LEU A 405 16.65 31.69 29.09
CA LEU A 405 16.28 30.84 30.22
C LEU A 405 16.41 29.35 29.89
N ASN A 406 15.89 28.92 28.74
CA ASN A 406 15.98 27.53 28.31
C ASN A 406 17.42 27.15 27.96
N LEU A 407 18.19 28.04 27.32
CA LEU A 407 19.62 27.80 27.06
C LEU A 407 20.40 27.62 28.38
N ARG A 408 20.09 28.40 29.44
CA ARG A 408 20.71 28.23 30.76
C ARG A 408 20.36 26.87 31.39
N SER A 409 19.10 26.46 31.29
CA SER A 409 18.65 25.14 31.76
C SER A 409 19.31 24.00 30.98
N ALA A 410 19.43 24.13 29.65
CA ALA A 410 20.12 23.18 28.80
C ALA A 410 21.60 23.04 29.19
N ILE A 411 22.33 24.14 29.40
CA ILE A 411 23.72 24.08 29.88
C ILE A 411 23.82 23.38 31.23
N LYS A 412 22.87 23.61 32.15
CA LYS A 412 22.88 22.93 33.46
C LYS A 412 22.74 21.41 33.30
N LEU A 413 21.82 20.95 32.45
CA LEU A 413 21.63 19.54 32.15
C LEU A 413 22.86 18.93 31.46
N LEU A 414 23.42 19.61 30.46
CA LEU A 414 24.64 19.19 29.76
C LEU A 414 25.82 19.05 30.74
N LYS A 415 25.99 20.01 31.67
CA LYS A 415 27.01 19.91 32.74
C LYS A 415 26.80 18.70 33.65
N GLN A 416 25.56 18.41 34.03
CA GLN A 416 25.23 17.21 34.82
C GLN A 416 25.53 15.92 34.07
N ALA A 417 25.44 15.93 32.73
CA ALA A 417 25.83 14.84 31.84
C ALA A 417 27.33 14.84 31.49
N GLY A 418 28.16 15.67 32.13
CA GLY A 418 29.61 15.68 31.93
C GLY A 418 30.13 16.55 30.79
N TRP A 419 29.27 17.39 30.19
CA TRP A 419 29.63 18.31 29.11
C TRP A 419 29.87 19.73 29.62
N SER A 420 30.96 20.36 29.20
CA SER A 420 31.32 21.71 29.63
C SER A 420 31.83 22.55 28.48
N VAL A 421 31.60 23.86 28.54
CA VAL A 421 32.12 24.78 27.52
C VAL A 421 33.59 25.05 27.81
N GLN A 422 34.44 24.70 26.85
CA GLN A 422 35.89 24.87 26.85
C GLN A 422 36.29 25.48 25.50
N ASP A 423 36.98 26.64 25.53
CA ASP A 423 37.37 27.38 24.32
C ASP A 423 36.20 27.72 23.38
N GLY A 424 35.04 28.03 23.97
CA GLY A 424 33.81 28.34 23.22
C GLY A 424 33.12 27.13 22.59
N ARG A 425 33.62 25.90 22.80
CA ARG A 425 33.00 24.65 22.33
C ARG A 425 32.56 23.79 23.49
N LEU A 426 31.45 23.08 23.34
CA LEU A 426 31.00 22.09 24.31
C LEU A 426 31.85 20.82 24.13
N LYS A 427 32.58 20.43 25.17
CA LYS A 427 33.46 19.26 25.17
C LYS A 427 33.13 18.33 26.35
N ASN A 428 33.35 17.03 26.16
CA ASN A 428 33.31 16.04 27.24
C ASN A 428 34.62 16.09 28.06
N LYS A 429 34.75 15.19 29.04
CA LYS A 429 35.95 15.08 29.88
C LYS A 429 37.22 14.69 29.12
N ASP A 430 37.08 14.01 27.99
CA ASP A 430 38.20 13.59 27.12
C ASP A 430 38.59 14.67 26.10
N GLY A 431 37.94 15.84 26.14
CA GLY A 431 38.17 16.93 25.19
C GLY A 431 37.49 16.74 23.83
N LYS A 432 36.67 15.69 23.63
CA LYS A 432 35.89 15.51 22.40
C LYS A 432 34.77 16.54 22.34
N ALA A 433 34.65 17.23 21.20
CA ALA A 433 33.61 18.22 20.98
C ALA A 433 32.23 17.55 20.78
N PHE A 434 31.17 18.25 21.19
CA PHE A 434 29.79 17.85 20.90
C PHE A 434 29.44 18.27 19.48
N GLU A 435 29.54 17.33 18.54
CA GLU A 435 29.31 17.56 17.11
C GLU A 435 28.37 16.50 16.53
N PHE A 436 27.39 16.91 15.72
CA PHE A 436 26.47 15.98 15.05
C PHE A 436 25.86 16.54 13.76
N GLU A 437 25.39 15.65 12.89
CA GLU A 437 24.70 15.97 11.64
C GLU A 437 23.17 15.85 11.75
N ILE A 438 22.44 16.86 11.25
CA ILE A 438 21.00 16.79 11.00
C ILE A 438 20.77 16.51 9.51
N LEU A 439 20.35 15.29 9.20
CA LEU A 439 20.12 14.83 7.84
C LEU A 439 18.70 15.17 7.38
N ILE A 440 18.58 15.85 6.24
CA ILE A 440 17.31 16.22 5.61
C ILE A 440 17.35 15.98 4.09
N TYR A 441 16.18 15.82 3.47
CA TYR A 441 16.06 15.69 2.01
C TYR A 441 15.26 16.84 1.34
N SER A 442 14.61 17.68 2.15
CA SER A 442 13.78 18.79 1.67
C SER A 442 14.33 20.14 2.13
N LYS A 443 14.55 21.06 1.18
CA LYS A 443 15.00 22.43 1.45
C LYS A 443 14.01 23.24 2.28
N ASP A 444 12.73 22.91 2.25
CA ASP A 444 11.72 23.60 3.08
C ASP A 444 12.01 23.40 4.58
N PHE A 445 12.54 22.23 4.95
CA PHE A 445 12.95 21.95 6.32
C PHE A 445 14.30 22.57 6.69
N GLU A 446 15.17 22.89 5.73
CA GLU A 446 16.44 23.59 6.01
C GLU A 446 16.17 24.97 6.63
N ARG A 447 15.17 25.69 6.09
CA ARG A 447 14.72 26.98 6.62
C ARG A 447 14.27 26.90 8.08
N VAL A 448 13.67 25.78 8.48
CA VAL A 448 13.17 25.57 9.84
C VAL A 448 14.23 25.00 10.78
N THR A 449 15.16 24.20 10.25
CA THR A 449 16.26 23.61 11.01
C THR A 449 17.36 24.63 11.30
N SER A 450 17.59 25.60 10.42
CA SER A 450 18.65 26.61 10.58
C SER A 450 18.55 27.42 11.88
N PRO A 451 17.37 27.96 12.30
CA PRO A 451 17.24 28.62 13.61
C PRO A 451 17.55 27.71 14.81
N TYR A 452 17.26 26.41 14.71
CA TYR A 452 17.56 25.44 15.76
C TYR A 452 19.08 25.24 15.89
N VAL A 453 19.78 25.05 14.78
CA VAL A 453 21.25 24.98 14.73
C VAL A 453 21.89 26.24 15.32
N LYS A 454 21.43 27.43 14.93
CA LYS A 454 21.92 28.70 15.51
C LYS A 454 21.71 28.82 17.02
N ASN A 455 20.68 28.17 17.58
CA ASN A 455 20.47 28.14 19.02
C ASN A 455 21.37 27.09 19.70
N LEU A 456 21.69 25.98 19.04
CA LEU A 456 22.66 24.99 19.51
C LEU A 456 24.09 25.56 19.56
N GLU A 457 24.47 26.35 18.55
CA GLU A 457 25.77 27.03 18.50
C GLU A 457 26.02 27.94 19.73
N LYS A 458 24.96 28.57 20.26
CA LYS A 458 25.05 29.39 21.48
C LYS A 458 25.43 28.58 22.72
N LEU A 459 25.29 27.26 22.68
CA LEU A 459 25.73 26.33 23.72
C LEU A 459 27.14 25.78 23.47
N GLY A 460 27.80 26.17 22.37
CA GLY A 460 29.07 25.61 21.91
C GLY A 460 28.93 24.26 21.20
N ILE A 461 27.71 23.85 20.84
CA ILE A 461 27.44 22.60 20.10
C ILE A 461 27.64 22.85 18.61
N LEU A 462 28.36 21.95 17.92
CA LEU A 462 28.58 22.02 16.48
C LEU A 462 27.57 21.11 15.76
N ALA A 463 26.42 21.66 15.39
CA ALA A 463 25.43 20.93 14.58
C ALA A 463 25.49 21.39 13.12
N THR A 464 25.47 20.46 12.17
CA THR A 464 25.46 20.78 10.73
C THR A 464 24.18 20.26 10.07
N ILE A 465 23.74 20.92 9.00
CA ILE A 465 22.60 20.46 8.20
C ILE A 465 23.15 19.82 6.94
N ARG A 466 22.78 18.56 6.71
CA ARG A 466 23.13 17.84 5.48
C ARG A 466 21.89 17.61 4.65
N VAL A 467 21.84 18.25 3.47
CA VAL A 467 20.79 18.01 2.48
C VAL A 467 21.26 16.95 1.49
N VAL A 468 20.47 15.89 1.30
CA VAL A 468 20.73 14.80 0.36
C VAL A 468 19.54 14.55 -0.57
N ASP A 469 19.73 13.81 -1.65
CA ASP A 469 18.61 13.36 -2.47
C ASP A 469 17.76 12.30 -1.75
N ALA A 470 16.55 12.05 -2.27
CA ALA A 470 15.60 11.14 -1.63
C ALA A 470 16.10 9.69 -1.54
N SER A 471 16.83 9.20 -2.55
CA SER A 471 17.36 7.84 -2.57
C SER A 471 18.47 7.69 -1.53
N GLN A 472 19.39 8.65 -1.45
CA GLN A 472 20.42 8.68 -0.41
C GLN A 472 19.82 8.81 1.00
N TYR A 473 18.79 9.64 1.18
CA TYR A 473 18.08 9.76 2.46
C TYR A 473 17.46 8.43 2.89
N ILE A 474 16.77 7.74 1.98
CA ILE A 474 16.11 6.45 2.26
C ILE A 474 17.15 5.41 2.68
N GLU A 475 18.26 5.32 1.96
CA GLU A 475 19.29 4.31 2.26
C GLU A 475 19.97 4.57 3.60
N ARG A 476 20.40 5.82 3.85
CA ARG A 476 20.97 6.20 5.16
C ARG A 476 19.98 5.97 6.30
N ARG A 477 18.69 6.21 6.08
CA ARG A 477 17.64 5.92 7.06
C ARG A 477 17.49 4.41 7.32
N ARG A 478 17.58 3.56 6.29
CA ARG A 478 17.50 2.09 6.41
C ARG A 478 18.69 1.52 7.19
N GLU A 479 19.87 2.10 7.02
CA GLU A 479 21.09 1.72 7.75
C GLU A 479 21.19 2.35 9.15
N PHE A 480 20.24 3.20 9.53
CA PHE A 480 20.35 4.06 10.71
C PHE A 480 21.60 4.95 10.72
N ASP A 481 22.14 5.27 9.53
CA ASP A 481 23.30 6.15 9.35
C ASP A 481 22.90 7.63 9.38
N PHE A 482 22.54 8.09 10.57
CA PHE A 482 22.29 9.49 10.88
C PHE A 482 22.51 9.73 12.38
N ASP A 483 22.74 10.98 12.75
CA ASP A 483 22.70 11.39 14.15
C ASP A 483 21.27 11.86 14.50
N MET A 484 20.76 12.81 13.73
CA MET A 484 19.41 13.35 13.89
C MET A 484 18.70 13.50 12.53
N ILE A 485 17.42 13.19 12.50
CA ILE A 485 16.55 13.37 11.32
C ILE A 485 15.24 14.05 11.69
N ILE A 486 14.51 14.55 10.71
CA ILE A 486 13.10 14.95 10.91
C ILE A 486 12.23 13.74 10.58
N GLN A 487 11.41 13.33 11.54
CA GLN A 487 10.54 12.18 11.41
C GLN A 487 9.14 12.49 11.93
N THR A 488 8.14 11.94 11.24
CA THR A 488 6.75 11.91 11.71
C THR A 488 6.39 10.51 12.16
N PHE A 489 5.91 10.39 13.39
CA PHE A 489 5.36 9.16 13.95
C PHE A 489 3.84 9.29 13.93
N GLY A 490 3.23 8.88 12.82
CA GLY A 490 1.79 9.01 12.60
C GLY A 490 1.00 8.10 13.53
N GLN A 491 -0.04 8.64 14.16
CA GLN A 491 -0.95 7.91 15.04
C GLN A 491 -2.33 7.79 14.38
N SER A 492 -3.00 6.66 14.59
CA SER A 492 -4.40 6.50 14.21
C SER A 492 -5.31 6.85 15.39
N SER A 493 -6.61 6.89 15.16
CA SER A 493 -7.59 7.03 16.24
C SER A 493 -7.62 5.82 17.17
N SER A 494 -7.08 4.68 16.74
CA SER A 494 -7.03 3.41 17.46
C SER A 494 -5.65 2.75 17.27
N PRO A 495 -4.60 3.24 17.95
CA PRO A 495 -3.25 2.70 17.83
C PRO A 495 -3.18 1.21 18.19
N GLY A 496 -2.30 0.48 17.52
CA GLY A 496 -2.16 -0.96 17.67
C GLY A 496 -0.76 -1.46 17.30
N ASN A 497 -0.68 -2.44 16.41
CA ASN A 497 0.56 -3.15 16.08
C ASN A 497 1.67 -2.23 15.54
N GLU A 498 1.33 -1.11 14.89
CA GLU A 498 2.30 -0.16 14.37
C GLU A 498 3.14 0.48 15.48
N GLN A 499 2.68 0.49 16.74
CA GLN A 499 3.52 0.92 17.87
C GLN A 499 4.74 0.03 18.06
N ARG A 500 4.65 -1.27 17.71
CA ARG A 500 5.81 -2.16 17.75
C ARG A 500 6.86 -1.71 16.74
N ASP A 501 6.43 -1.41 15.51
CA ASP A 501 7.33 -0.97 14.45
C ASP A 501 8.10 0.30 14.85
N PHE A 502 7.45 1.21 15.59
CA PHE A 502 8.03 2.49 15.97
C PHE A 502 9.01 2.45 17.14
N TRP A 503 8.74 1.64 18.18
CA TRP A 503 9.48 1.78 19.45
C TRP A 503 9.93 0.48 20.09
N TYR A 504 9.47 -0.68 19.61
CA TYR A 504 9.75 -1.94 20.28
C TYR A 504 11.23 -2.32 20.17
N SER A 505 11.81 -2.79 21.27
CA SER A 505 13.25 -3.07 21.39
C SER A 505 13.74 -4.06 20.33
N GLY A 506 12.91 -5.05 20.00
CA GLY A 506 13.21 -6.07 18.98
C GLY A 506 13.48 -5.48 17.59
N TYR A 507 12.89 -4.32 17.26
CA TYR A 507 13.09 -3.68 15.96
C TYR A 507 14.24 -2.66 15.95
N ALA A 508 14.82 -2.33 17.10
CA ALA A 508 15.80 -1.25 17.23
C ALA A 508 17.09 -1.48 16.43
N ASN A 509 17.43 -2.72 16.07
CA ASN A 509 18.63 -3.02 15.26
C ASN A 509 18.29 -3.63 13.89
N HIS A 510 17.01 -3.78 13.57
CA HIS A 510 16.60 -4.40 12.30
C HIS A 510 16.73 -3.39 11.17
N ARG A 511 17.61 -3.67 10.20
CA ARG A 511 17.81 -2.83 9.02
C ARG A 511 16.46 -2.50 8.38
N GLY A 512 16.21 -1.22 8.12
CA GLY A 512 14.98 -0.74 7.50
C GLY A 512 13.76 -0.67 8.42
N SER A 513 13.88 -1.00 9.71
CA SER A 513 12.76 -0.87 10.65
C SER A 513 12.33 0.58 10.86
N ARG A 514 11.12 0.76 11.40
CA ARG A 514 10.57 2.09 11.73
C ARG A 514 10.97 2.58 13.12
N ASN A 515 11.70 1.78 13.90
CA ASN A 515 12.31 2.19 15.16
C ASN A 515 13.58 2.99 14.86
N LEU A 516 13.39 4.14 14.22
CA LEU A 516 14.47 5.00 13.74
C LEU A 516 15.28 5.59 14.89
N ILE A 517 14.64 5.82 16.03
CA ILE A 517 15.28 6.32 17.25
C ILE A 517 16.24 5.25 17.82
N GLY A 518 15.88 3.98 17.74
CA GLY A 518 16.64 2.89 18.35
C GLY A 518 16.31 2.67 19.83
N ILE A 519 15.04 2.89 20.20
CA ILE A 519 14.55 2.67 21.56
C ILE A 519 14.69 1.20 21.91
N LYS A 520 15.30 0.93 23.07
CA LYS A 520 15.43 -0.39 23.69
C LYS A 520 15.09 -0.28 25.16
N ASP A 521 13.80 -0.32 25.46
CA ASP A 521 13.26 -0.06 26.78
C ASP A 521 12.16 -1.09 27.09
N PRO A 522 12.37 -2.00 28.06
CA PRO A 522 11.40 -3.05 28.38
C PRO A 522 10.08 -2.49 28.94
N VAL A 523 10.09 -1.28 29.51
CA VAL A 523 8.86 -0.61 29.98
C VAL A 523 8.04 -0.15 28.78
N VAL A 524 8.71 0.42 27.76
CA VAL A 524 8.07 0.79 26.50
C VAL A 524 7.47 -0.45 25.83
N ASP A 525 8.22 -1.56 25.75
CA ASP A 525 7.75 -2.82 25.17
C ASP A 525 6.49 -3.35 25.87
N SER A 526 6.50 -3.37 27.20
CA SER A 526 5.37 -3.80 28.02
C SER A 526 4.13 -2.92 27.82
N LEU A 527 4.30 -1.60 27.77
CA LEU A 527 3.19 -0.66 27.56
C LEU A 527 2.62 -0.76 26.13
N ILE A 528 3.45 -1.07 25.13
CA ILE A 528 2.97 -1.38 23.77
C ILE A 528 2.07 -2.62 23.79
N ASP A 529 2.44 -3.67 24.52
CA ASP A 529 1.60 -4.86 24.66
C ASP A 529 0.26 -4.54 25.36
N LYS A 530 0.23 -3.58 26.29
CA LYS A 530 -1.02 -3.07 26.88
C LYS A 530 -1.87 -2.28 25.90
N VAL A 531 -1.26 -1.48 25.01
CA VAL A 531 -1.98 -0.77 23.94
C VAL A 531 -2.63 -1.79 22.99
N ILE A 532 -1.87 -2.80 22.55
CA ILE A 532 -2.35 -3.82 21.60
C ILE A 532 -3.39 -4.75 22.23
N GLY A 533 -3.22 -5.08 23.50
CA GLY A 533 -4.13 -5.96 24.25
C GLY A 533 -5.34 -5.28 24.86
N ALA A 534 -5.55 -3.98 24.65
CA ALA A 534 -6.69 -3.25 25.21
C ALA A 534 -8.01 -3.71 24.59
N ASN A 535 -8.97 -4.11 25.42
CA ASN A 535 -10.27 -4.63 24.96
C ASN A 535 -11.37 -3.56 24.95
N THR A 536 -11.12 -2.41 25.57
CA THR A 536 -12.07 -1.30 25.65
C THR A 536 -11.43 0.02 25.26
N ARG A 537 -12.25 0.99 24.82
CA ARG A 537 -11.76 2.34 24.49
C ARG A 537 -11.06 3.00 25.68
N LYS A 538 -11.58 2.80 26.89
CA LYS A 538 -11.02 3.34 28.13
C LYS A 538 -9.65 2.73 28.44
N GLU A 539 -9.50 1.41 28.29
CA GLU A 539 -8.21 0.74 28.44
C GLU A 539 -7.19 1.26 27.43
N LEU A 540 -7.59 1.38 26.16
CA LEU A 540 -6.72 1.88 25.10
C LEU A 540 -6.22 3.30 25.39
N ILE A 541 -7.12 4.20 25.81
CA ILE A 541 -6.76 5.58 26.19
C ILE A 541 -5.74 5.57 27.33
N ASN A 542 -5.98 4.79 28.38
CA ASN A 542 -5.10 4.74 29.54
C ASN A 542 -3.72 4.14 29.20
N ALA A 543 -3.68 3.07 28.40
CA ALA A 543 -2.45 2.46 27.93
C ALA A 543 -1.65 3.42 27.02
N CYS A 544 -2.31 4.10 26.08
CA CYS A 544 -1.65 5.10 25.22
C CYS A 544 -1.08 6.26 26.04
N ARG A 545 -1.82 6.77 27.03
CA ARG A 545 -1.32 7.85 27.90
C ARG A 545 -0.14 7.41 28.76
N ALA A 546 -0.16 6.19 29.29
CA ALA A 546 0.98 5.63 30.02
C ALA A 546 2.21 5.51 29.11
N LEU A 547 2.06 4.94 27.90
CA LEU A 547 3.13 4.84 26.90
C LEU A 547 3.67 6.22 26.51
N ASP A 548 2.79 7.18 26.25
CA ASP A 548 3.13 8.56 25.89
C ASP A 548 4.02 9.20 26.97
N ARG A 549 3.69 9.03 28.25
CA ARG A 549 4.50 9.56 29.36
C ARG A 549 5.89 8.97 29.36
N VAL A 550 6.03 7.65 29.24
CA VAL A 550 7.34 6.99 29.23
C VAL A 550 8.18 7.47 28.04
N LEU A 551 7.59 7.57 26.85
CA LEU A 551 8.28 8.09 25.66
C LEU A 551 8.67 9.58 25.79
N LEU A 552 7.80 10.41 26.38
CA LEU A 552 8.07 11.83 26.62
C LEU A 552 9.22 12.02 27.60
N TRP A 553 9.17 11.32 28.74
CA TRP A 553 10.22 11.35 29.78
C TRP A 553 11.51 10.64 29.37
N GLY A 554 11.47 9.78 28.35
CA GLY A 554 12.65 9.30 27.64
C GLY A 554 13.34 10.38 26.78
N HIS A 555 12.68 11.51 26.51
CA HIS A 555 13.22 12.63 25.73
C HIS A 555 13.77 12.25 24.36
N TYR A 556 13.26 11.18 23.73
CA TYR A 556 13.84 10.61 22.51
C TYR A 556 13.84 11.54 21.28
N VAL A 557 13.00 12.57 21.31
CA VAL A 557 12.82 13.49 20.19
C VAL A 557 12.71 14.93 20.70
N VAL A 558 12.94 15.90 19.81
CA VAL A 558 12.59 17.31 20.03
C VAL A 558 11.27 17.59 19.29
N PRO A 559 10.13 17.67 20.00
CA PRO A 559 8.83 17.83 19.36
C PRO A 559 8.77 19.09 18.49
N GLN A 560 8.13 18.99 17.33
CA GLN A 560 7.94 20.12 16.42
C GLN A 560 6.52 20.68 16.54
N TRP A 561 5.65 20.47 15.55
CA TRP A 561 4.33 21.08 15.48
C TRP A 561 3.36 20.23 14.66
N HIS A 562 2.09 20.59 14.70
CA HIS A 562 1.04 20.04 13.85
C HIS A 562 0.04 21.13 13.44
N ILE A 563 -0.81 20.80 12.46
CA ILE A 563 -1.98 21.59 12.09
C ILE A 563 -3.24 20.89 12.61
N SER A 564 -4.18 21.66 13.16
CA SER A 564 -5.46 21.15 13.70
C SER A 564 -6.66 21.60 12.85
N SER A 565 -6.40 22.02 11.61
CA SER A 565 -7.43 22.43 10.67
C SER A 565 -6.99 22.23 9.23
N TYR A 566 -7.93 21.92 8.35
CA TYR A 566 -7.74 21.99 6.91
C TYR A 566 -7.75 23.46 6.49
N ARG A 567 -6.81 23.87 5.64
CA ARG A 567 -6.85 25.18 4.99
C ARG A 567 -7.40 24.98 3.60
N VAL A 568 -8.59 25.51 3.35
CA VAL A 568 -9.28 25.30 2.09
C VAL A 568 -9.68 26.63 1.47
N ALA A 569 -9.57 26.71 0.15
CA ALA A 569 -10.19 27.78 -0.60
C ALA A 569 -11.02 27.18 -1.73
N TYR A 570 -12.18 27.76 -1.97
CA TYR A 570 -13.14 27.24 -2.95
C TYR A 570 -14.05 28.32 -3.51
N GLN A 571 -14.65 28.08 -4.67
CA GLN A 571 -15.62 29.01 -5.27
C GLN A 571 -16.92 29.02 -4.45
N ASP A 572 -17.55 30.19 -4.31
CA ASP A 572 -18.69 30.44 -3.42
C ASP A 572 -20.04 29.80 -3.82
N PHE A 573 -20.01 28.72 -4.61
CA PHE A 573 -21.17 27.89 -4.91
C PHE A 573 -21.17 26.56 -4.16
N PHE A 574 -20.06 26.22 -3.49
CA PHE A 574 -20.00 25.03 -2.64
C PHE A 574 -20.70 25.27 -1.31
N GLN A 575 -21.53 24.32 -0.92
CA GLN A 575 -22.10 24.19 0.41
C GLN A 575 -21.60 22.92 1.07
N ARG A 576 -21.69 22.89 2.39
CA ARG A 576 -21.25 21.76 3.22
C ARG A 576 -22.15 21.63 4.45
N PRO A 577 -22.20 20.45 5.08
CA PRO A 577 -22.91 20.29 6.34
C PRO A 577 -22.38 21.25 7.42
N GLU A 578 -23.27 21.80 8.25
CA GLU A 578 -22.88 22.66 9.38
C GLU A 578 -21.90 21.95 10.32
N GLN A 579 -22.12 20.65 10.55
CA GLN A 579 -21.23 19.79 11.31
C GLN A 579 -20.31 19.02 10.37
N SER A 580 -19.03 19.37 10.38
CA SER A 580 -18.01 18.61 9.64
C SER A 580 -17.65 17.32 10.39
N PRO A 581 -17.21 16.26 9.68
CA PRO A 581 -16.70 15.07 10.33
C PRO A 581 -15.51 15.39 11.23
N LYS A 582 -15.42 14.75 12.40
CA LYS A 582 -14.31 14.96 13.34
C LYS A 582 -12.94 14.61 12.74
N TYR A 583 -12.89 13.54 11.94
CA TYR A 583 -11.65 12.94 11.46
C TYR A 583 -11.49 12.96 9.93
N ASN A 584 -12.19 13.86 9.24
CA ASN A 584 -12.14 13.98 7.78
C ASN A 584 -12.59 15.39 7.37
N LEU A 585 -12.09 15.90 6.24
CA LEU A 585 -12.61 17.13 5.63
C LEU A 585 -14.09 16.98 5.23
N GLY A 586 -14.49 15.77 4.86
CA GLY A 586 -15.85 15.43 4.45
C GLY A 586 -16.24 16.01 3.10
N PHE A 587 -15.28 16.25 2.20
CA PHE A 587 -15.56 16.89 0.89
C PHE A 587 -16.58 16.12 0.05
N ASP A 588 -16.68 14.80 0.25
CA ASP A 588 -17.69 13.95 -0.37
C ASP A 588 -19.12 14.19 0.13
N THR A 589 -19.29 14.92 1.25
CA THR A 589 -20.60 15.37 1.77
C THR A 589 -20.99 16.77 1.30
N TRP A 590 -20.12 17.46 0.57
CA TRP A 590 -20.40 18.80 0.05
C TRP A 590 -21.30 18.72 -1.18
N TRP A 591 -21.97 19.83 -1.51
CA TRP A 591 -22.81 19.93 -2.70
C TRP A 591 -22.69 21.32 -3.33
N ILE A 592 -23.22 21.47 -4.55
CA ILE A 592 -23.30 22.75 -5.25
C ILE A 592 -24.72 23.28 -5.09
N THR A 593 -24.86 24.51 -4.62
CA THR A 593 -26.13 25.24 -4.80
C THR A 593 -26.10 25.88 -6.18
N PRO A 594 -27.15 25.73 -7.02
CA PRO A 594 -27.20 26.43 -8.29
C PRO A 594 -27.01 27.94 -8.04
N PRO A 595 -26.23 28.67 -8.86
CA PRO A 595 -26.23 30.12 -8.77
C PRO A 595 -27.69 30.61 -8.93
N PRO A 596 -28.11 31.67 -8.22
CA PRO A 596 -29.44 32.24 -8.43
C PRO A 596 -29.64 32.47 -9.93
N ALA A 597 -30.77 31.99 -10.44
CA ALA A 597 -31.13 32.16 -11.85
C ALA A 597 -30.99 33.64 -12.20
N LYS A 598 -30.15 33.95 -13.20
CA LYS A 598 -29.91 35.30 -13.67
C LYS A 598 -31.13 35.86 -14.38
#